data_AF-A0A166EWD6-F1
#
_entry.id   AF-A0A166EWD6-F1
#
_cell.length_a   1.000
_cell.length_b   1.000
_cell.length_c   1.000
_cell.angle_alpha   90.00
_cell.angle_beta   90.00
_cell.angle_gamma   90.00
#
_symmetry.space_group_name_H-M   'P 1'
#
loop_
_entity.id
_entity.type
_entity.pdbx_description
1 polymer ?
#
loop_
_entity_poly.entity_id
_entity_poly.type
_entity_poly.pdbx_seq_one_letter_code
_entity_poly.pdbx_strand_id
1 'polypeptide(L)'
;MYEYVRSIPQKPLPDPTKLARRDGEAERQATRRKNADVEAEYNAVTCVAVYMLLMSFSQKGIDKLWRHQERMKMRHPDDEFVPSEGFNDALARSKNHFVKCNERAARVKTWLPASKDQSKSWLDQLVYGRALMLSRTAARKELLDQANSPDECEKLYEESLWCLYALQDDLLQIDNPYLEEDQTTIATWIKRTKLRLVRCRARMSMNDRDRLDDARADQNLADFVRYPAPWDPQPGEPTSAGPPGR
;
A
#
# COMPACT_ATOMS: atom_id res chain seq x y z
N MET A 1 0.18 -13.88 0.50
CA MET A 1 -0.42 -14.05 1.84
C MET A 1 -1.64 -14.97 1.80
N TYR A 2 -2.82 -14.54 1.33
CA TYR A 2 -4.01 -15.42 1.31
C TYR A 2 -3.78 -16.79 0.66
N GLU A 3 -3.25 -16.83 -0.57
CA GLU A 3 -3.03 -18.12 -1.27
C GLU A 3 -1.98 -19.00 -0.57
N TYR A 4 -0.96 -18.39 0.07
CA TYR A 4 0.02 -19.10 0.87
C TYR A 4 -0.64 -19.76 2.10
N VAL A 5 -1.44 -19.02 2.86
CA VAL A 5 -2.14 -19.59 4.02
C VAL A 5 -3.17 -20.64 3.58
N ARG A 6 -3.83 -20.39 2.44
CA ARG A 6 -4.80 -21.32 1.87
C ARG A 6 -4.17 -22.64 1.45
N SER A 7 -2.95 -22.64 0.93
CA SER A 7 -2.26 -23.84 0.46
C SER A 7 -1.75 -24.74 1.58
N ILE A 8 -1.70 -24.25 2.82
CA ILE A 8 -1.37 -25.05 4.00
C ILE A 8 -2.49 -26.08 4.23
N PRO A 9 -2.18 -27.40 4.20
CA PRO A 9 -3.20 -28.44 4.32
C PRO A 9 -3.85 -28.52 5.70
N GLN A 10 -3.07 -28.30 6.77
CA GLN A 10 -3.53 -28.43 8.14
C GLN A 10 -4.32 -27.19 8.58
N LYS A 11 -5.61 -27.39 8.87
CA LYS A 11 -6.53 -26.36 9.39
C LYS A 11 -7.35 -26.94 10.56
N PRO A 12 -7.55 -26.22 11.67
CA PRO A 12 -6.94 -24.93 11.99
C PRO A 12 -5.41 -25.00 12.07
N LEU A 13 -4.74 -23.86 11.93
CA LEU A 13 -3.29 -23.78 12.01
C LEU A 13 -2.81 -24.23 13.40
N PRO A 14 -1.68 -24.95 13.49
CA PRO A 14 -1.09 -25.32 14.77
C PRO A 14 -0.79 -24.07 15.60
N ASP A 15 -0.98 -24.16 16.92
CA ASP A 15 -0.51 -23.12 17.84
C ASP A 15 1.01 -23.26 18.03
N PRO A 16 1.83 -22.32 17.53
CA PRO A 16 3.28 -22.43 17.59
C PRO A 16 3.83 -22.43 19.03
N THR A 17 3.04 -21.94 20.00
CA THR A 17 3.41 -21.92 21.41
C THR A 17 3.25 -23.27 22.11
N LYS A 18 2.40 -24.15 21.55
CA LYS A 18 2.11 -25.49 22.08
C LYS A 18 2.89 -26.59 21.37
N LEU A 19 3.85 -26.22 20.51
CA LEU A 19 4.56 -27.17 19.68
C LEU A 19 5.54 -28.00 20.52
N ALA A 20 5.22 -29.28 20.68
CA ALA A 20 6.13 -30.29 21.21
C ALA A 20 6.95 -30.94 20.08
N ARG A 21 8.18 -31.33 20.40
CA ARG A 21 9.02 -32.16 19.54
C ARG A 21 8.40 -33.56 19.45
N ARG A 22 8.36 -34.15 18.25
CA ARG A 22 7.86 -35.51 18.05
C ARG A 22 8.95 -36.53 18.42
N ASP A 23 8.53 -37.72 18.85
CA ASP A 23 9.46 -38.81 19.15
C ASP A 23 10.31 -39.16 17.91
N GLY A 24 11.64 -39.15 18.08
CA GLY A 24 12.61 -39.40 17.01
C GLY A 24 12.85 -38.24 16.04
N GLU A 25 12.17 -37.09 16.17
CA GLU A 25 12.39 -35.92 15.31
C GLU A 25 13.74 -35.26 15.62
N ALA A 26 14.53 -34.91 14.60
CA ALA A 26 15.77 -34.17 14.81
C ALA A 26 15.48 -32.74 15.26
N GLU A 27 16.31 -32.16 16.13
CA GLU A 27 16.11 -30.79 16.65
C GLU A 27 15.99 -29.74 15.54
N ARG A 28 16.84 -29.84 14.50
CA ARG A 28 16.77 -28.96 13.31
C ARG A 28 15.42 -29.05 12.58
N GLN A 29 14.79 -30.23 12.54
CA GLN A 29 13.49 -30.43 11.90
C GLN A 29 12.37 -29.83 12.76
N ALA A 30 12.42 -30.03 14.07
CA ALA A 30 11.48 -29.43 15.02
C ALA A 30 11.50 -27.89 14.94
N THR A 31 12.69 -27.28 14.88
CA THR A 31 12.82 -25.82 14.73
C THR A 31 12.28 -25.31 13.39
N ARG A 32 12.55 -26.03 12.28
CA ARG A 32 11.99 -25.66 10.96
C ARG A 32 10.47 -25.71 10.95
N ARG A 33 9.88 -26.76 11.55
CA ARG A 33 8.44 -26.90 11.69
C ARG A 33 7.84 -25.77 12.52
N LYS A 34 8.45 -25.45 13.66
CA LYS A 34 8.04 -24.31 14.49
C LYS A 34 8.07 -22.99 13.74
N ASN A 35 9.14 -22.72 12.98
CA ASN A 35 9.24 -21.49 12.19
C ASN A 35 8.17 -21.41 11.09
N ALA A 36 7.87 -22.53 10.43
CA ALA A 36 6.80 -22.60 9.44
C ALA A 36 5.42 -22.33 10.06
N ASP A 37 5.15 -22.88 11.25
CA ASP A 37 3.90 -22.63 11.97
C ASP A 37 3.78 -21.15 12.41
N VAL A 38 4.87 -20.53 12.87
CA VAL A 38 4.92 -19.09 13.20
C VAL A 38 4.68 -18.24 11.96
N GLU A 39 5.32 -18.55 10.83
CA GLU A 39 5.14 -17.82 9.57
C GLU A 39 3.72 -17.96 9.04
N ALA A 40 3.13 -19.15 9.12
CA ALA A 40 1.75 -19.42 8.73
C ALA A 40 0.77 -18.60 9.56
N GLU A 41 0.95 -18.58 10.88
CA GLU A 41 0.12 -17.78 11.79
C GLU A 41 0.25 -16.28 11.49
N TYR A 42 1.48 -15.77 11.37
CA TYR A 42 1.74 -14.36 11.06
C TYR A 42 1.08 -13.94 9.74
N ASN A 43 1.23 -14.76 8.68
CA ASN A 43 0.59 -14.49 7.40
C ASN A 43 -0.94 -14.54 7.48
N ALA A 44 -1.51 -15.44 8.29
CA ALA A 44 -2.95 -15.55 8.48
C ALA A 44 -3.52 -14.32 9.21
N VAL A 45 -2.90 -13.92 10.33
CA VAL A 45 -3.27 -12.70 11.06
C VAL A 45 -3.14 -11.48 10.15
N THR A 46 -2.01 -11.35 9.45
CA THR A 46 -1.79 -10.26 8.50
C THR A 46 -2.85 -10.21 7.43
N CYS A 47 -3.20 -11.37 6.87
CA CYS A 47 -4.22 -11.48 5.85
C CYS A 47 -5.58 -10.98 6.35
N VAL A 48 -5.98 -11.33 7.57
CA VAL A 48 -7.23 -10.84 8.17
C VAL A 48 -7.18 -9.34 8.40
N ALA A 49 -6.10 -8.82 8.98
CA ALA A 49 -5.93 -7.39 9.25
C ALA A 49 -6.00 -6.55 7.97
N VAL A 50 -5.29 -6.96 6.91
CA VAL A 50 -5.33 -6.30 5.60
C VAL A 50 -6.74 -6.36 4.99
N TYR A 51 -7.44 -7.50 5.05
CA TYR A 51 -8.82 -7.56 4.54
C TYR A 51 -9.77 -6.66 5.33
N MET A 52 -9.60 -6.56 6.64
CA MET A 52 -10.39 -5.62 7.46
C MET A 52 -10.12 -4.17 7.06
N LEU A 53 -8.86 -3.79 6.82
CA LEU A 53 -8.52 -2.46 6.32
C LEU A 53 -9.16 -2.17 4.94
N LEU A 54 -9.07 -3.13 4.01
CA LEU A 54 -9.69 -3.00 2.68
C LEU A 54 -11.22 -2.89 2.74
N MET A 55 -11.85 -3.61 3.68
CA MET A 55 -13.27 -3.44 3.97
C MET A 55 -13.57 -2.03 4.49
N SER A 56 -12.78 -1.50 5.41
CA SER A 56 -12.94 -0.12 5.90
C SER A 56 -12.83 0.91 4.79
N PHE A 57 -11.86 0.78 3.88
CA PHE A 57 -11.77 1.65 2.70
C PHE A 57 -13.00 1.52 1.78
N SER A 58 -13.46 0.29 1.55
CA SER A 58 -14.65 0.04 0.73
C SER A 58 -15.91 0.66 1.35
N GLN A 59 -16.07 0.53 2.68
CA GLN A 59 -17.17 1.14 3.43
C GLN A 59 -17.09 2.67 3.34
N LYS A 60 -15.91 3.27 3.57
CA LYS A 60 -15.70 4.73 3.43
C LYS A 60 -16.05 5.22 2.02
N GLY A 61 -15.77 4.42 0.99
CA GLY A 61 -16.16 4.68 -0.40
C GLY A 61 -17.68 4.66 -0.59
N ILE A 62 -18.36 3.62 -0.07
CA ILE A 62 -19.82 3.50 -0.09
C ILE A 62 -20.47 4.68 0.63
N ASP A 63 -19.97 5.05 1.81
CA ASP A 63 -20.50 6.17 2.59
C ASP A 63 -20.38 7.50 1.84
N LYS A 64 -19.26 7.73 1.14
CA LYS A 64 -19.06 8.94 0.31
C LYS A 64 -20.05 8.98 -0.85
N LEU A 65 -20.26 7.85 -1.54
CA LEU A 65 -21.21 7.73 -2.65
C LEU A 65 -22.64 7.95 -2.17
N TRP A 66 -23.02 7.33 -1.05
CA TRP A 66 -24.33 7.49 -0.44
C TRP A 66 -24.60 8.94 -0.04
N ARG A 67 -23.67 9.60 0.66
CA ARG A 67 -23.80 11.04 1.01
C ARG A 67 -23.88 11.95 -0.21
N HIS A 68 -23.25 11.57 -1.33
CA HIS A 68 -23.37 12.33 -2.57
C HIS A 68 -24.76 12.18 -3.17
N GLN A 69 -25.26 10.95 -3.28
CA GLN A 69 -26.61 10.67 -3.79
C GLN A 69 -27.68 11.37 -2.96
N GLU A 70 -27.57 11.33 -1.62
CA GLU A 70 -28.53 11.99 -0.72
C GLU A 70 -28.57 13.50 -0.94
N ARG A 71 -27.39 14.14 -1.09
CA ARG A 71 -27.31 15.58 -1.40
C ARG A 71 -27.93 15.93 -2.75
N MET A 72 -27.82 15.06 -3.75
CA MET A 72 -28.42 15.30 -5.07
C MET A 72 -29.93 15.18 -5.04
N LYS A 73 -30.47 14.17 -4.34
CA LYS A 73 -31.93 14.04 -4.13
C LYS A 73 -32.52 15.24 -3.40
N MET A 74 -31.82 15.76 -2.39
CA MET A 74 -32.26 16.95 -1.66
C MET A 74 -32.25 18.23 -2.53
N ARG A 75 -31.32 18.32 -3.49
CA ARG A 75 -31.19 19.48 -4.38
C ARG A 75 -32.19 19.44 -5.55
N HIS A 76 -32.61 18.26 -5.95
CA HIS A 76 -33.51 18.03 -7.07
C HIS A 76 -34.64 17.06 -6.65
N PRO A 77 -35.60 17.52 -5.82
CA PRO A 77 -36.66 16.65 -5.29
C PRO A 77 -37.68 16.22 -6.35
N ASP A 78 -37.89 17.05 -7.38
CA ASP A 78 -38.85 16.81 -8.46
C ASP A 78 -38.23 16.13 -9.70
N ASP A 79 -36.90 15.97 -9.70
CA ASP A 79 -36.15 15.37 -10.81
C ASP A 79 -35.68 13.97 -10.38
N GLU A 80 -35.89 12.96 -11.24
CA GLU A 80 -35.39 11.61 -10.95
C GLU A 80 -33.87 11.63 -11.08
N PHE A 81 -33.15 11.81 -9.96
CA PHE A 81 -31.69 11.76 -9.96
C PHE A 81 -31.22 10.42 -10.55
N VAL A 82 -30.70 10.45 -11.77
CA VAL A 82 -30.07 9.30 -12.42
C VAL A 82 -28.57 9.36 -12.14
N PRO A 83 -28.02 8.42 -11.35
CA PRO A 83 -26.58 8.35 -11.13
C PRO A 83 -25.84 8.07 -12.45
N SER A 84 -24.66 8.66 -12.61
CA SER A 84 -23.82 8.37 -13.77
C SER A 84 -23.35 6.91 -13.77
N GLU A 85 -22.98 6.39 -14.95
CA GLU A 85 -22.38 5.06 -15.09
C GLU A 85 -21.17 4.88 -14.16
N GLY A 86 -20.27 5.87 -14.12
CA GLY A 86 -19.11 5.86 -13.24
C GLY A 86 -19.44 5.79 -11.75
N PHE A 87 -20.58 6.37 -11.33
CA PHE A 87 -21.07 6.25 -9.96
C PHE A 87 -21.53 4.82 -9.66
N ASN A 88 -22.36 4.25 -10.53
CA ASN A 88 -22.88 2.87 -10.37
C ASN A 88 -21.74 1.85 -10.36
N ASP A 89 -20.77 2.04 -11.25
CA ASP A 89 -19.56 1.26 -11.33
C ASP A 89 -18.72 1.34 -10.04
N ALA A 90 -18.51 2.56 -9.52
CA ALA A 90 -17.78 2.74 -8.28
C ALA A 90 -18.49 2.04 -7.10
N LEU A 91 -19.81 2.17 -7.01
CA LEU A 91 -20.62 1.52 -5.97
C LEU A 91 -20.54 -0.02 -6.07
N ALA A 92 -20.72 -0.56 -7.28
CA ALA A 92 -20.63 -1.99 -7.53
C ALA A 92 -19.23 -2.53 -7.20
N ARG A 93 -18.17 -1.83 -7.62
CA ARG A 93 -16.78 -2.19 -7.28
C ARG A 93 -16.54 -2.20 -5.78
N SER A 94 -16.92 -1.14 -5.06
CA SER A 94 -16.75 -1.07 -3.60
C SER A 94 -17.53 -2.17 -2.87
N LYS A 95 -18.79 -2.42 -3.25
CA LYS A 95 -19.62 -3.50 -2.67
C LYS A 95 -19.00 -4.87 -2.92
N ASN A 96 -18.64 -5.18 -4.17
CA ASN A 96 -18.06 -6.47 -4.52
C ASN A 96 -16.71 -6.68 -3.81
N HIS A 97 -15.90 -5.63 -3.69
CA HIS A 97 -14.64 -5.70 -2.97
C HIS A 97 -14.85 -5.95 -1.47
N PHE A 98 -15.80 -5.26 -0.84
CA PHE A 98 -16.16 -5.47 0.55
C PHE A 98 -16.58 -6.92 0.81
N VAL A 99 -17.53 -7.44 0.02
CA VAL A 99 -18.03 -8.82 0.18
C VAL A 99 -16.90 -9.83 0.02
N LYS A 100 -16.08 -9.69 -1.02
CA LYS A 100 -14.93 -10.57 -1.26
C LYS A 100 -13.93 -10.54 -0.10
N CYS A 101 -13.64 -9.37 0.47
CA CYS A 101 -12.74 -9.24 1.61
C CYS A 101 -13.35 -9.85 2.87
N ASN A 102 -14.65 -9.66 3.10
CA ASN A 102 -15.37 -10.24 4.23
C ASN A 102 -15.33 -11.77 4.18
N GLU A 103 -15.69 -12.36 3.04
CA GLU A 103 -15.67 -13.82 2.85
C GLU A 103 -14.27 -14.40 3.11
N ARG A 104 -13.23 -13.75 2.57
CA ARG A 104 -11.85 -14.20 2.78
C ARG A 104 -11.40 -14.02 4.22
N ALA A 105 -11.68 -12.89 4.86
CA ALA A 105 -11.35 -12.65 6.25
C ALA A 105 -12.05 -13.64 7.18
N ALA A 106 -13.36 -13.86 6.99
CA ALA A 106 -14.14 -14.85 7.74
C ALA A 106 -13.54 -16.25 7.58
N ARG A 107 -13.18 -16.64 6.35
CA ARG A 107 -12.54 -17.93 6.08
C ARG A 107 -11.19 -18.06 6.78
N VAL A 108 -10.31 -17.08 6.68
CA VAL A 108 -8.99 -17.13 7.35
C VAL A 108 -9.14 -17.14 8.87
N LYS A 109 -10.12 -16.43 9.44
CA LYS A 109 -10.40 -16.47 10.89
C LYS A 109 -10.73 -17.88 11.38
N THR A 110 -11.44 -18.70 10.59
CA THR A 110 -11.68 -20.12 10.96
C THR A 110 -10.41 -20.97 11.00
N TRP A 111 -9.31 -20.51 10.39
CA TRP A 111 -8.03 -21.20 10.40
C TRP A 111 -7.14 -20.76 11.56
N LEU A 112 -7.45 -19.63 12.21
CA LEU A 112 -6.68 -19.13 13.35
C LEU A 112 -7.13 -19.82 14.66
N PRO A 113 -6.19 -20.08 15.60
CA PRO A 113 -6.55 -20.52 16.95
C PRO A 113 -7.36 -19.42 17.69
N ALA A 114 -8.36 -19.83 18.46
CA ALA A 114 -9.46 -19.00 18.99
C ALA A 114 -9.07 -17.88 19.99
N SER A 115 -7.79 -17.64 20.26
CA SER A 115 -7.32 -16.83 21.41
C SER A 115 -6.54 -15.57 21.06
N LYS A 116 -6.54 -15.11 19.81
CA LYS A 116 -5.68 -13.99 19.39
C LYS A 116 -6.50 -12.87 18.77
N ASP A 117 -7.05 -12.02 19.65
CA ASP A 117 -7.48 -10.68 19.26
C ASP A 117 -6.23 -9.78 19.29
N GLN A 118 -5.67 -9.49 18.12
CA GLN A 118 -4.39 -8.78 18.00
C GLN A 118 -4.61 -7.32 17.61
N SER A 119 -3.90 -6.44 18.32
CA SER A 119 -3.78 -5.02 18.00
C SER A 119 -3.30 -4.83 16.55
N LYS A 120 -3.87 -3.83 15.87
CA LYS A 120 -3.56 -3.46 14.49
C LYS A 120 -2.38 -2.48 14.37
N SER A 121 -1.70 -2.16 15.47
CA SER A 121 -0.67 -1.12 15.56
C SER A 121 0.62 -1.36 14.76
N TRP A 122 0.71 -2.47 14.02
CA TRP A 122 1.84 -2.80 13.16
C TRP A 122 1.46 -2.78 11.66
N LEU A 123 0.17 -2.59 11.36
CA LEU A 123 -0.36 -2.64 10.01
C LEU A 123 0.08 -1.42 9.18
N ASP A 124 0.15 -0.26 9.81
CA ASP A 124 0.76 0.96 9.31
C ASP A 124 2.23 0.74 8.90
N GLN A 125 3.04 0.12 9.76
CA GLN A 125 4.43 -0.22 9.47
C GLN A 125 4.55 -1.19 8.29
N LEU A 126 3.64 -2.17 8.19
CA LEU A 126 3.60 -3.09 7.05
C LEU A 126 3.28 -2.35 5.75
N VAL A 127 2.28 -1.46 5.75
CA VAL A 127 1.89 -0.68 4.55
C VAL A 127 3.01 0.28 4.16
N TYR A 128 3.66 0.93 5.13
CA TYR A 128 4.83 1.78 4.93
C TYR A 128 6.01 1.01 4.33
N GLY A 129 6.37 -0.13 4.92
CA GLY A 129 7.44 -0.99 4.42
C GLY A 129 7.16 -1.47 2.99
N ARG A 130 5.91 -1.83 2.69
CA ARG A 130 5.49 -2.21 1.33
C ARG A 130 5.63 -1.04 0.35
N ALA A 131 5.19 0.15 0.73
CA ALA A 131 5.29 1.35 -0.10
C ALA A 131 6.75 1.65 -0.48
N LEU A 132 7.64 1.66 0.51
CA LEU A 132 9.07 1.92 0.26
C LEU A 132 9.70 0.83 -0.59
N MET A 133 9.36 -0.45 -0.36
CA MET A 133 9.87 -1.56 -1.18
C MET A 133 9.46 -1.41 -2.64
N LEU A 134 8.20 -1.03 -2.92
CA LEU A 134 7.72 -0.79 -4.29
C LEU A 134 8.48 0.35 -4.97
N SER A 135 8.59 1.51 -4.30
CA SER A 135 9.32 2.68 -4.84
C SER A 135 10.80 2.39 -5.08
N ARG A 136 11.46 1.64 -4.19
CA ARG A 136 12.87 1.23 -4.36
C ARG A 136 13.03 0.22 -5.49
N THR A 137 12.11 -0.72 -5.62
CA THR A 137 12.14 -1.70 -6.72
C THR A 137 12.00 -1.01 -8.07
N ALA A 138 11.07 -0.05 -8.19
CA ALA A 138 10.91 0.76 -9.39
C ALA A 138 12.18 1.54 -9.73
N ALA A 139 12.76 2.25 -8.74
CA ALA A 139 13.98 3.04 -8.95
C ALA A 139 15.17 2.17 -9.39
N ARG A 140 15.34 0.99 -8.78
CA ARG A 140 16.38 0.04 -9.19
C ARG A 140 16.18 -0.47 -10.61
N LYS A 141 14.93 -0.78 -10.99
CA LYS A 141 14.59 -1.23 -12.34
C LYS A 141 14.84 -0.15 -13.38
N GLU A 142 14.55 1.11 -13.08
CA GLU A 142 14.89 2.24 -13.96
C GLU A 142 16.41 2.41 -14.11
N LEU A 143 17.17 2.37 -13.01
CA LEU A 143 18.62 2.58 -13.03
C LEU A 143 19.38 1.46 -13.77
N LEU A 144 18.88 0.23 -13.69
CA LEU A 144 19.53 -0.96 -14.24
C LEU A 144 18.92 -1.45 -15.54
N ASP A 145 17.88 -0.78 -16.04
CA ASP A 145 17.05 -1.20 -17.17
C ASP A 145 16.56 -2.65 -17.07
N GLN A 146 15.99 -3.00 -15.90
CA GLN A 146 15.51 -4.34 -15.56
C GLN A 146 13.99 -4.44 -15.55
N ALA A 147 13.32 -3.57 -16.31
CA ALA A 147 11.87 -3.60 -16.44
C ALA A 147 11.44 -4.73 -17.39
N ASN A 148 10.46 -5.53 -16.98
CA ASN A 148 9.88 -6.61 -17.77
C ASN A 148 8.85 -6.09 -18.79
N SER A 149 8.25 -4.93 -18.50
CA SER A 149 7.34 -4.22 -19.40
C SER A 149 7.58 -2.71 -19.34
N PRO A 150 7.24 -1.95 -20.40
CA PRO A 150 7.48 -0.51 -20.45
C PRO A 150 6.83 0.29 -19.32
N ASP A 151 5.70 -0.22 -18.80
CA ASP A 151 4.88 0.41 -17.77
C ASP A 151 5.11 -0.18 -16.36
N GLU A 152 6.06 -1.11 -16.19
CA GLU A 152 6.27 -1.78 -14.90
C GLU A 152 6.72 -0.80 -13.81
N CYS A 153 7.70 0.06 -14.11
CA CYS A 153 8.21 1.05 -13.16
C CYS A 153 7.13 2.09 -12.80
N GLU A 154 6.35 2.54 -13.79
CA GLU A 154 5.21 3.42 -13.60
C GLU A 154 4.21 2.81 -12.61
N LYS A 155 3.76 1.58 -12.86
CA LYS A 155 2.83 0.85 -12.00
C LYS A 155 3.36 0.68 -10.58
N LEU A 156 4.63 0.35 -10.41
CA LEU A 156 5.25 0.20 -9.09
C LEU A 156 5.26 1.52 -8.30
N TYR A 157 5.51 2.66 -8.95
CA TYR A 157 5.41 3.96 -8.29
C TYR A 157 3.97 4.34 -7.97
N GLU A 158 3.01 4.06 -8.86
CA GLU A 158 1.60 4.31 -8.60
C GLU A 158 1.09 3.49 -7.40
N GLU A 159 1.41 2.19 -7.36
CA GLU A 159 1.08 1.33 -6.22
C GLU A 159 1.75 1.83 -4.93
N SER A 160 3.01 2.26 -4.99
CA SER A 160 3.69 2.88 -3.86
C SER A 160 2.96 4.13 -3.37
N LEU A 161 2.49 5.00 -4.27
CA LEU A 161 1.74 6.20 -3.91
C LEU A 161 0.40 5.85 -3.26
N TRP A 162 -0.32 4.86 -3.79
CA TRP A 162 -1.57 4.41 -3.18
C TRP A 162 -1.36 3.89 -1.76
N CYS A 163 -0.28 3.15 -1.49
CA CYS A 163 0.07 2.75 -0.13
C CYS A 163 0.39 3.96 0.77
N LEU A 164 1.15 4.95 0.28
CA LEU A 164 1.47 6.15 1.07
C LEU A 164 0.22 7.00 1.34
N TYR A 165 -0.70 7.13 0.39
CA TYR A 165 -1.98 7.82 0.62
C TYR A 165 -2.86 7.08 1.62
N ALA A 166 -2.84 5.74 1.61
CA ALA A 166 -3.55 4.96 2.62
C ALA A 166 -3.05 5.26 4.03
N LEU A 167 -1.74 5.49 4.21
CA LEU A 167 -1.16 5.88 5.50
C LEU A 167 -1.56 7.29 5.95
N GLN A 168 -1.89 8.20 5.03
CA GLN A 168 -2.42 9.51 5.39
C GLN A 168 -3.90 9.47 5.77
N ASP A 169 -4.60 8.37 5.48
CA ASP A 169 -6.01 8.25 5.81
C ASP A 169 -6.20 7.93 7.29
N ASP A 170 -7.19 8.59 7.90
CA ASP A 170 -7.55 8.43 9.32
C ASP A 170 -7.71 6.95 9.72
N LEU A 171 -8.13 6.07 8.80
CA LEU A 171 -8.29 4.63 9.06
C LEU A 171 -7.05 3.93 9.61
N LEU A 172 -5.84 4.42 9.29
CA LEU A 172 -4.58 3.87 9.80
C LEU A 172 -3.94 4.74 10.90
N GLN A 173 -4.53 5.89 11.21
CA GLN A 173 -3.97 6.90 12.11
C GLN A 173 -4.76 7.05 13.42
N ILE A 174 -5.85 6.27 13.60
CA ILE A 174 -6.61 6.22 14.85
C ILE A 174 -5.66 5.84 16.00
N ASP A 175 -5.66 6.66 17.05
CA ASP A 175 -4.84 6.51 18.25
C ASP A 175 -3.31 6.54 18.03
N ASN A 176 -2.81 7.13 16.94
CA ASN A 176 -1.37 7.33 16.72
C ASN A 176 -0.82 8.51 17.55
N PRO A 177 0.06 8.28 18.55
CA PRO A 177 0.67 9.36 19.33
C PRO A 177 1.72 10.19 18.56
N TYR A 178 2.21 9.70 17.41
CA TYR A 178 3.24 10.34 16.57
C TYR A 178 2.71 10.83 15.23
N LEU A 179 1.41 11.16 15.18
CA LEU A 179 0.69 11.48 13.96
C LEU A 179 1.38 12.57 13.13
N GLU A 180 1.85 13.64 13.75
CA GLU A 180 2.43 14.80 13.06
C GLU A 180 3.80 14.47 12.43
N GLU A 181 4.67 13.76 13.16
CA GLU A 181 5.97 13.32 12.68
C GLU A 181 5.82 12.32 11.53
N ASP A 182 4.91 11.37 11.68
CA ASP A 182 4.62 10.36 10.66
C ASP A 182 4.05 11.01 9.40
N GLN A 183 3.10 11.95 9.54
CA GLN A 183 2.54 12.68 8.40
C GLN A 183 3.60 13.46 7.63
N THR A 184 4.52 14.12 8.33
CA THR A 184 5.64 14.87 7.73
C THR A 184 6.56 13.93 6.94
N THR A 185 6.89 12.79 7.54
CA THR A 185 7.71 11.74 6.93
C THR A 185 7.04 11.16 5.68
N ILE A 186 5.76 10.78 5.79
CA ILE A 186 4.96 10.24 4.69
C ILE A 186 4.81 11.27 3.57
N ALA A 187 4.55 12.54 3.89
CA ALA A 187 4.43 13.61 2.90
C ALA A 187 5.73 13.79 2.09
N THR A 188 6.88 13.68 2.75
CA THR A 188 8.20 13.70 2.09
C THR A 188 8.33 12.55 1.08
N TRP A 189 7.95 11.33 1.48
CA TRP A 189 7.95 10.18 0.58
C TRP A 189 6.95 10.29 -0.57
N ILE A 190 5.77 10.87 -0.33
CA ILE A 190 4.79 11.14 -1.39
C ILE A 190 5.37 12.11 -2.42
N LYS A 191 5.96 13.23 -1.96
CA LYS A 191 6.59 14.22 -2.85
C LYS A 191 7.68 13.57 -3.69
N ARG A 192 8.56 12.79 -3.04
CA ARG A 192 9.63 12.03 -3.72
C ARG A 192 9.09 11.08 -4.79
N THR A 193 8.15 10.23 -4.43
CA THR A 193 7.61 9.21 -5.34
C THR A 193 6.83 9.83 -6.49
N LYS A 194 6.12 10.95 -6.26
CA LYS A 194 5.49 11.73 -7.34
C LYS A 194 6.50 12.26 -8.35
N LEU A 195 7.61 12.84 -7.87
CA LEU A 195 8.66 13.35 -8.75
C LEU A 195 9.29 12.21 -9.57
N ARG A 196 9.59 11.06 -8.94
CA ARG A 196 10.05 9.86 -9.64
C ARG A 196 9.07 9.40 -10.71
N LEU A 197 7.77 9.33 -10.39
CA LEU A 197 6.72 8.92 -11.34
C LEU A 197 6.63 9.88 -12.54
N VAL A 198 6.67 11.19 -12.32
CA VAL A 198 6.63 12.18 -13.40
C VAL A 198 7.85 12.02 -14.32
N ARG A 199 9.05 11.85 -13.76
CA ARG A 199 10.27 11.65 -14.56
C ARG A 199 10.27 10.29 -15.26
N CYS A 200 9.77 9.24 -14.63
CA CYS A 200 9.58 7.92 -15.22
C CYS A 200 8.70 8.00 -16.48
N ARG A 201 7.55 8.68 -16.40
CA ARG A 201 6.66 8.93 -17.55
C ARG A 201 7.35 9.71 -18.68
N ALA A 202 8.16 10.72 -18.34
CA ALA A 202 8.93 11.45 -19.33
C ALA A 202 9.93 10.52 -20.05
N ARG A 203 10.63 9.66 -19.31
CA ARG A 203 11.58 8.66 -19.85
C ARG A 203 10.94 7.63 -20.78
N MET A 204 9.65 7.31 -20.61
CA MET A 204 8.94 6.41 -21.53
C MET A 204 8.82 6.98 -22.95
N SER A 205 9.02 8.28 -23.13
CA SER A 205 9.05 8.93 -24.45
C SER A 205 10.46 9.10 -25.05
N MET A 206 11.50 8.71 -24.30
CA MET A 206 12.90 8.85 -24.68
C MET A 206 13.42 7.59 -25.39
N ASN A 207 14.50 7.74 -26.17
CA ASN A 207 15.26 6.58 -26.64
C ASN A 207 16.02 5.93 -25.47
N ASP A 208 16.46 4.68 -25.65
CA ASP A 208 17.07 3.90 -24.57
C ASP A 208 18.34 4.53 -23.98
N ARG A 209 19.16 5.19 -24.81
CA ARG A 209 20.40 5.83 -24.36
C ARG A 209 20.12 7.05 -23.49
N ASP A 210 19.29 7.96 -23.98
CA ASP A 210 18.94 9.20 -23.27
C ASP A 210 18.17 8.88 -21.99
N ARG A 211 17.31 7.86 -22.02
CA ARG A 211 16.60 7.34 -20.84
C ARG A 211 17.56 6.90 -19.74
N LEU A 212 18.59 6.13 -20.07
CA LEU A 212 19.59 5.64 -19.12
C LEU A 212 20.47 6.77 -18.57
N ASP A 213 20.88 7.69 -19.43
CA ASP A 213 21.69 8.84 -19.02
C ASP A 213 20.89 9.78 -18.10
N ASP A 214 19.62 10.05 -18.40
CA ASP A 214 18.70 10.80 -17.51
C ASP A 214 18.50 10.06 -16.17
N ALA A 215 18.24 8.75 -16.20
CA ALA A 215 18.04 7.96 -14.98
C ALA A 215 19.27 7.99 -14.06
N ARG A 216 20.48 7.90 -14.62
CA ARG A 216 21.73 7.98 -13.85
C ARG A 216 21.98 9.37 -13.27
N ALA A 217 21.55 10.42 -13.96
CA ALA A 217 21.64 11.80 -13.48
C ALA A 217 20.58 12.14 -12.42
N ASP A 218 19.47 11.38 -12.35
CA ASP A 218 18.39 11.63 -11.42
C ASP A 218 18.73 11.22 -9.99
N GLN A 219 19.15 12.22 -9.21
CA GLN A 219 19.49 12.08 -7.80
C GLN A 219 18.31 11.56 -6.95
N ASN A 220 17.06 11.71 -7.42
CA ASN A 220 15.91 11.21 -6.68
C ASN A 220 15.87 9.69 -6.64
N LEU A 221 16.47 8.99 -7.61
CA LEU A 221 16.50 7.52 -7.68
C LEU A 221 17.46 6.88 -6.66
N ALA A 222 18.36 7.67 -6.05
CA ALA A 222 19.26 7.16 -5.02
C ALA A 222 18.50 6.61 -3.80
N ASP A 223 19.01 5.55 -3.15
CA ASP A 223 18.32 4.86 -2.06
C ASP A 223 18.44 5.54 -0.67
N PHE A 224 19.20 6.64 -0.56
CA PHE A 224 19.37 7.38 0.70
C PHE A 224 18.56 8.68 0.73
N VAL A 225 18.22 9.12 1.94
CA VAL A 225 17.60 10.42 2.21
C VAL A 225 18.70 11.48 2.21
N ARG A 226 18.53 12.54 1.42
CA ARG A 226 19.45 13.68 1.38
C ARG A 226 18.84 14.84 2.16
N TYR A 227 19.69 15.61 2.85
CA TYR A 227 19.34 16.86 3.49
C TYR A 227 20.25 17.97 2.94
N PRO A 228 19.70 19.07 2.37
CA PRO A 228 18.28 19.26 2.04
C PRO A 228 17.81 18.23 0.99
N ALA A 229 16.49 18.02 0.88
CA ALA A 229 16.00 17.06 -0.11
C ALA A 229 16.34 17.53 -1.52
N PRO A 230 16.49 16.63 -2.51
CA PRO A 230 16.95 17.02 -3.86
C PRO A 230 16.05 18.01 -4.60
N TRP A 231 14.81 18.19 -4.14
CA TRP A 231 13.82 19.13 -4.67
C TRP A 231 13.61 20.37 -3.79
N ASP A 232 14.34 20.48 -2.67
CA ASP A 232 14.34 21.68 -1.85
C ASP A 232 15.38 22.66 -2.43
N PRO A 233 15.13 23.97 -2.37
CA PRO A 233 16.06 24.96 -2.91
C PRO A 233 17.44 24.79 -2.28
N GLN A 234 18.47 24.63 -3.11
CA GLN A 234 19.84 24.54 -2.64
C GLN A 234 20.25 25.90 -2.06
N PRO A 235 21.01 25.94 -0.95
CA PRO A 235 21.55 27.19 -0.44
C PRO A 235 22.44 27.84 -1.51
N GLY A 236 21.93 28.88 -2.18
CA GLY A 236 22.64 29.60 -3.25
C GLY A 236 21.94 29.65 -4.61
N GLU A 237 20.82 28.94 -4.82
CA GLU A 237 20.03 29.11 -6.06
C GLU A 237 19.21 30.41 -6.00
N PRO A 238 19.37 31.34 -6.97
CA PRO A 238 18.53 32.52 -7.04
C PRO A 238 17.09 32.10 -7.34
N THR A 239 16.18 32.47 -6.45
CA THR A 239 14.73 32.34 -6.63
C THR A 239 14.31 33.12 -7.88
N SER A 240 14.12 32.42 -9.00
CA SER A 240 13.51 33.01 -10.19
C SER A 240 12.01 33.19 -9.94
N ALA A 241 11.64 34.32 -9.32
CA ALA A 241 10.25 34.70 -9.16
C ALA A 241 10.05 36.19 -9.47
N GLY A 242 9.35 36.44 -10.58
CA GLY A 242 8.74 37.73 -10.91
C GLY A 242 8.41 37.84 -12.41
N PRO A 243 7.14 37.70 -12.84
CA PRO A 243 6.77 38.11 -14.19
C PRO A 243 6.94 39.63 -14.32
N PRO A 244 7.36 40.16 -15.49
CA PRO A 244 7.50 41.60 -15.68
C PRO A 244 6.11 42.24 -15.58
N GLY A 245 5.99 43.19 -14.66
CA GLY A 245 4.79 44.00 -14.50
C GLY A 245 4.45 44.74 -15.80
N ARG A 246 3.15 44.82 -16.08
CA ARG A 246 2.59 45.72 -17.09
C ARG A 246 2.66 47.16 -16.61
#